data_AF-A0A959Y2I0-F1
#
_entry.id   AF-A0A959Y2I0-F1
#
_cell.length_a   1.000
_cell.length_b   1.000
_cell.length_c   1.000
_cell.angle_alpha   90.00
_cell.angle_beta   90.00
_cell.angle_gamma   90.00
#
_symmetry.space_group_name_H-M   'P 1'
#
loop_
_entity.id
_entity.type
_entity.pdbx_description
1 polymer ?
#
loop_
_entity_poly.entity_id
_entity_poly.type
_entity_poly.pdbx_seq_one_letter_code
_entity_poly.pdbx_strand_id
1 'polypeptide(L)'
;LASRVVDGGRQVCHDLGIPLAGGHSIDAPEPFFGLAVTGEVRVANLKRNDTAQAGDRLYLTKPLGTGILTTAEKRGLLEPAHAHVARDLMLEPNVLGRELAAFDSVHAITDVTGFGLAGHLIEMAEGSGLVAELEFDQVPVREEALHYLAKGAYPDGAFRNWKSYGEKIVGAGDMTRMMILSDPQTSGGLLVAVAADHDLPMEGPAGHWRPIGRFLDTAEGARLVVR
;
A
#
# COMPACT_ATOMS: atom_id res chain seq x y z
N LEU A 1 12.03 23.38 14.11
CA LEU A 1 11.24 22.33 13.42
C LEU A 1 12.13 21.23 12.86
N ALA A 2 13.10 21.56 12.00
CA ALA A 2 13.99 20.59 11.33
C ALA A 2 14.64 19.55 12.27
N SER A 3 15.23 19.97 13.40
CA SER A 3 15.81 19.02 14.38
C SER A 3 14.82 17.93 14.80
N ARG A 4 13.57 18.30 15.11
CA ARG A 4 12.54 17.33 15.54
C ARG A 4 12.17 16.34 14.44
N VAL A 5 12.19 16.78 13.17
CA VAL A 5 11.95 15.90 12.01
C VAL A 5 13.10 14.89 11.88
N VAL A 6 14.34 15.37 11.98
CA VAL A 6 15.53 14.51 11.95
C VAL A 6 15.55 13.53 13.13
N ASP A 7 15.18 13.98 14.33
CA ASP A 7 15.11 13.13 15.52
C ASP A 7 14.03 12.05 15.37
N GLY A 8 12.89 12.37 14.75
CA GLY A 8 11.87 11.37 14.41
C GLY A 8 12.38 10.32 13.41
N GLY A 9 13.04 10.74 12.33
CA GLY A 9 13.67 9.82 11.39
C GLY A 9 14.77 8.96 12.05
N ARG A 10 15.58 9.55 12.94
CA ARG A 10 16.59 8.83 13.72
C ARG A 10 15.95 7.77 14.62
N GLN A 11 14.84 8.09 15.27
CA GLN A 11 14.14 7.15 16.14
C GLN A 11 13.65 5.94 15.35
N VAL A 12 12.99 6.14 14.20
CA VAL A 12 12.53 5.03 13.35
C VAL A 12 13.71 4.16 12.87
N CYS A 13 14.81 4.77 12.44
CA CYS A 13 16.01 4.02 12.07
C CYS A 13 16.55 3.19 13.26
N HIS A 14 16.65 3.81 14.43
CA HIS A 14 17.11 3.14 15.65
C HIS A 14 16.23 1.95 16.02
N ASP A 15 14.90 2.10 15.99
CA ASP A 15 13.95 1.04 16.34
C ASP A 15 14.01 -0.15 15.38
N LEU A 16 14.46 0.09 14.14
CA LEU A 16 14.72 -0.94 13.13
C LEU A 16 16.16 -1.50 13.18
N GLY A 17 16.99 -1.06 14.12
CA GLY A 17 18.39 -1.46 14.22
C GLY A 17 19.28 -0.90 13.10
N ILE A 18 18.87 0.20 12.46
CA ILE A 18 19.57 0.85 11.35
C ILE A 18 20.19 2.16 11.86
N PRO A 19 21.49 2.42 11.63
CA PRO A 19 22.10 3.70 11.99
C PRO A 19 21.71 4.80 10.99
N LEU A 20 21.35 5.99 11.48
CA LEU A 20 21.24 7.20 10.64
C LEU A 20 22.64 7.82 10.43
N ALA A 21 23.29 7.45 9.33
CA ALA A 21 24.69 7.76 9.05
C ALA A 21 24.93 9.15 8.40
N GLY A 22 24.32 10.20 8.95
CA GLY A 22 24.42 11.57 8.43
C GLY A 22 23.40 11.88 7.32
N GLY A 23 23.72 12.82 6.43
CA GLY A 23 22.83 13.24 5.34
C GLY A 23 23.31 14.51 4.63
N HIS A 24 22.50 15.00 3.70
CA HIS A 24 22.69 16.27 3.02
C HIS A 24 21.45 17.15 3.18
N SER A 25 21.64 18.44 3.37
CA SER A 25 20.56 19.42 3.51
C SER A 25 20.79 20.59 2.57
N ILE A 26 19.71 21.10 1.98
CA ILE A 26 19.72 22.30 1.14
C ILE A 26 18.72 23.30 1.68
N ASP A 27 18.91 24.57 1.34
CA ASP A 27 17.88 25.59 1.55
C ASP A 27 16.81 25.45 0.45
N ALA A 28 15.53 25.46 0.84
CA ALA A 28 14.41 25.23 -0.06
C ALA A 28 13.17 25.99 0.40
N PRO A 29 12.34 26.49 -0.54
CA PRO A 29 11.14 27.24 -0.20
C PRO A 29 10.07 26.35 0.46
N GLU A 30 10.05 25.05 0.17
CA GLU A 30 9.13 24.08 0.75
C GLU A 30 9.89 23.02 1.56
N PRO A 31 9.37 22.60 2.73
CA PRO A 31 10.03 21.58 3.54
C PRO A 31 9.88 20.19 2.92
N PHE A 32 11.00 19.51 2.70
CA PHE A 32 11.01 18.10 2.35
C PHE A 32 12.03 17.34 3.22
N PHE A 33 11.76 16.07 3.45
CA PHE A 33 12.61 15.16 4.21
C PHE A 33 12.46 13.76 3.66
N GLY A 34 13.54 13.00 3.62
CA GLY A 34 13.57 11.63 3.18
C GLY A 34 14.90 10.97 3.54
N LEU A 35 14.99 9.67 3.33
CA LEU A 35 16.18 8.88 3.57
C LEU A 35 16.64 8.22 2.28
N ALA A 36 17.96 8.18 2.05
CA ALA A 36 18.56 7.25 1.12
C ALA A 36 18.93 5.98 1.91
N VAL A 37 18.30 4.85 1.59
CA VAL A 37 18.45 3.60 2.33
C VAL A 37 19.18 2.58 1.46
N THR A 38 20.13 1.85 2.07
CA THR A 38 20.83 0.72 1.44
C THR A 38 20.53 -0.53 2.24
N GLY A 39 20.24 -1.63 1.56
CA GLY A 39 19.96 -2.92 2.16
C GLY A 39 20.53 -4.06 1.31
N GLU A 40 20.61 -5.24 1.89
CA GLU A 40 21.14 -6.45 1.25
C GLU A 40 20.13 -7.59 1.36
N VAL A 41 20.06 -8.41 0.31
CA VAL A 41 19.21 -9.60 0.27
C VAL A 41 19.94 -10.70 -0.48
N ARG A 42 19.75 -11.95 -0.05
CA ARG A 42 20.18 -13.11 -0.85
C ARG A 42 19.40 -13.10 -2.17
N VAL A 43 20.07 -13.29 -3.31
CA VAL A 43 19.43 -13.26 -4.63
C VAL A 43 18.21 -14.20 -4.72
N ALA A 44 18.29 -15.39 -4.12
CA ALA A 44 17.17 -16.35 -4.05
C ALA A 44 15.93 -15.82 -3.30
N ASN A 45 16.11 -14.84 -2.42
CA ASN A 45 15.03 -14.19 -1.66
C ASN A 45 14.63 -12.83 -2.26
N LEU A 46 15.21 -12.42 -3.40
CA LEU A 46 14.79 -11.19 -4.05
C LEU A 46 13.40 -11.41 -4.68
N LYS A 47 12.38 -10.77 -4.10
CA LYS A 47 11.02 -10.76 -4.64
C LYS A 47 10.82 -9.48 -5.45
N ARG A 48 10.50 -9.62 -6.72
CA ARG A 48 10.19 -8.50 -7.63
C ARG A 48 8.67 -8.33 -7.71
N ASN A 49 8.21 -7.19 -8.22
CA ASN A 49 6.79 -6.93 -8.40
C ASN A 49 6.24 -7.50 -9.72
N ASP A 50 7.12 -7.93 -10.64
CA ASP A 50 6.80 -8.42 -11.98
C ASP A 50 6.98 -9.94 -12.15
N THR A 51 6.97 -10.69 -11.03
CA THR A 51 7.19 -12.14 -11.00
C THR A 51 5.99 -12.92 -10.44
N ALA A 52 4.80 -12.31 -10.43
CA ALA A 52 3.59 -13.01 -10.00
C ALA A 52 3.23 -14.12 -11.00
N GLN A 53 2.50 -15.13 -10.53
CA GLN A 53 2.08 -16.26 -11.34
C GLN A 53 0.56 -16.36 -11.42
N ALA A 54 0.05 -16.95 -12.50
CA ALA A 54 -1.37 -17.22 -12.63
C ALA A 54 -1.87 -18.13 -11.49
N GLY A 55 -2.99 -17.75 -10.88
CA GLY A 55 -3.56 -18.44 -9.72
C GLY A 55 -3.05 -17.95 -8.36
N ASP A 56 -1.99 -17.13 -8.33
CA ASP A 56 -1.51 -16.55 -7.07
C ASP A 56 -2.61 -15.78 -6.36
N ARG A 57 -2.74 -16.00 -5.06
CA ARG A 57 -3.63 -15.26 -4.18
C ARG A 57 -2.96 -13.96 -3.75
N LEU A 58 -3.76 -12.89 -3.67
CA LEU A 58 -3.32 -11.55 -3.31
C LEU A 58 -3.55 -11.29 -1.82
N TYR A 59 -2.56 -10.77 -1.12
CA TYR A 59 -2.67 -10.37 0.29
C TYR A 59 -2.21 -8.92 0.47
N LEU A 60 -2.86 -8.19 1.38
CA LEU A 60 -2.50 -6.84 1.76
C LEU A 60 -2.27 -6.75 3.27
N THR A 61 -1.10 -6.27 3.65
CA THR A 61 -0.62 -6.37 5.05
C THR A 61 -1.08 -5.23 5.96
N LYS A 62 -1.56 -4.12 5.38
CA LYS A 62 -2.13 -2.97 6.11
C LYS A 62 -3.46 -2.55 5.50
N PRO A 63 -4.44 -2.10 6.31
CA PRO A 63 -5.68 -1.55 5.78
C PRO A 63 -5.42 -0.26 4.98
N LEU A 64 -6.31 0.03 4.03
CA LEU A 64 -6.32 1.28 3.27
C LEU A 64 -6.99 2.43 4.04
N GLY A 65 -6.75 3.66 3.58
CA GLY A 65 -7.50 4.85 3.98
C GLY A 65 -6.66 5.99 4.57
N THR A 66 -5.34 5.90 4.53
CA THR A 66 -4.46 6.96 5.08
C THR A 66 -4.61 8.29 4.34
N GLY A 67 -4.80 8.28 3.02
CA GLY A 67 -4.99 9.50 2.23
C GLY A 67 -6.33 10.17 2.53
N ILE A 68 -7.40 9.38 2.71
CA ILE A 68 -8.72 9.86 3.14
C ILE A 68 -8.63 10.48 4.54
N LEU A 69 -8.04 9.80 5.51
CA LEU A 69 -7.93 10.26 6.90
C LEU A 69 -7.11 11.55 7.01
N THR A 70 -5.95 11.61 6.35
CA THR A 70 -5.13 12.83 6.34
C THR A 70 -5.80 13.98 5.59
N THR A 71 -6.67 13.69 4.62
CA THR A 71 -7.50 14.71 3.98
C THR A 71 -8.59 15.24 4.91
N ALA A 72 -9.23 14.35 5.67
CA ALA A 72 -10.21 14.75 6.68
C ALA A 72 -9.56 15.67 7.74
N GLU A 73 -8.34 15.35 8.16
CA GLU A 73 -7.54 16.19 9.08
C GLU A 73 -7.28 17.58 8.49
N LYS A 74 -6.76 17.65 7.26
CA LYS A 74 -6.47 18.90 6.55
C LYS A 74 -7.71 19.77 6.36
N ARG A 75 -8.90 19.17 6.26
CA ARG A 75 -10.18 19.86 6.11
C ARG A 75 -10.86 20.18 7.46
N GLY A 76 -10.25 19.83 8.58
CA GLY A 76 -10.84 20.04 9.91
C GLY A 76 -12.09 19.19 10.19
N LEU A 77 -12.28 18.10 9.44
CA LEU A 77 -13.40 17.16 9.60
C LEU A 77 -13.07 16.02 10.57
N LEU A 78 -11.77 15.78 10.82
CA LEU A 78 -11.31 14.67 11.64
C LEU A 78 -11.68 14.88 13.12
N GLU A 79 -12.41 13.91 13.67
CA GLU A 79 -12.76 13.85 15.07
C GLU A 79 -11.52 13.58 15.94
N PRO A 80 -11.41 14.17 17.15
CA PRO A 80 -10.25 13.99 18.02
C PRO A 80 -9.92 12.54 18.35
N ALA A 81 -10.93 11.67 18.42
CA ALA A 81 -10.76 10.23 18.65
C ALA A 81 -9.98 9.53 17.52
N HIS A 82 -9.98 10.10 16.30
CA HIS A 82 -9.34 9.52 15.12
C HIS A 82 -8.00 10.18 14.77
N ALA A 83 -7.53 11.15 15.58
CA ALA A 83 -6.35 11.98 15.32
C ALA A 83 -5.03 11.21 15.08
N HIS A 84 -4.97 9.96 15.50
CA HIS A 84 -3.75 9.16 15.47
C HIS A 84 -3.84 7.93 14.57
N VAL A 85 -5.03 7.60 14.07
CA VAL A 85 -5.27 6.38 13.29
C VAL A 85 -4.38 6.30 12.06
N ALA A 86 -4.33 7.37 11.24
CA ALA A 86 -3.48 7.39 10.06
C ALA A 86 -1.98 7.40 10.44
N ARG A 87 -1.59 8.20 11.43
CA ARG A 87 -0.20 8.29 11.90
C ARG A 87 0.32 6.93 12.34
N ASP A 88 -0.41 6.25 13.22
CA ASP A 88 0.03 4.99 13.82
C ASP A 88 0.14 3.90 12.76
N LEU A 89 -0.77 3.87 11.78
CA LEU A 89 -0.68 2.98 10.64
C LEU A 89 0.54 3.24 9.75
N MET A 90 0.88 4.52 9.54
CA MET A 90 2.06 4.92 8.77
C MET A 90 3.38 4.64 9.49
N LEU A 91 3.38 4.64 10.83
CA LEU A 91 4.56 4.36 11.66
C LEU A 91 4.87 2.87 11.78
N GLU A 92 3.90 2.00 11.50
CA GLU A 92 4.12 0.55 11.47
C GLU A 92 5.11 0.17 10.34
N PRO A 93 6.25 -0.47 10.63
CA PRO A 93 7.23 -0.78 9.60
C PRO A 93 6.88 -2.08 8.85
N ASN A 94 7.21 -2.15 7.56
CA ASN A 94 7.00 -3.34 6.73
C ASN A 94 8.09 -4.43 6.95
N VAL A 95 8.50 -4.68 8.20
CA VAL A 95 9.57 -5.65 8.55
C VAL A 95 9.25 -7.08 8.11
N LEU A 96 7.95 -7.41 8.07
CA LEU A 96 7.42 -8.71 7.68
C LEU A 96 7.76 -9.08 6.22
N GLY A 97 8.08 -8.10 5.37
CA GLY A 97 8.55 -8.35 4.01
C GLY A 97 9.79 -9.24 3.96
N ARG A 98 10.67 -9.15 4.97
CA ARG A 98 11.85 -10.01 5.07
C ARG A 98 11.49 -11.48 5.28
N GLU A 99 10.50 -11.76 6.13
CA GLU A 99 10.05 -13.12 6.42
C GLU A 99 9.28 -13.69 5.23
N LEU A 100 8.38 -12.89 4.66
CA LEU A 100 7.64 -13.24 3.44
C LEU A 100 8.57 -13.59 2.27
N ALA A 101 9.63 -12.81 2.08
CA ALA A 101 10.61 -13.02 1.02
C ALA A 101 11.40 -14.34 1.17
N ALA A 102 11.34 -15.01 2.33
CA ALA A 102 11.99 -16.30 2.54
C ALA A 102 11.16 -17.50 2.08
N PHE A 103 9.87 -17.33 1.80
CA PHE A 103 9.02 -18.39 1.30
C PHE A 103 9.13 -18.51 -0.22
N ASP A 104 9.32 -19.74 -0.71
CA ASP A 104 9.31 -20.03 -2.15
C ASP A 104 7.91 -19.86 -2.75
N SER A 105 6.87 -20.08 -1.94
CA SER A 105 5.46 -19.86 -2.30
C SER A 105 5.09 -18.38 -2.48
N VAL A 106 5.94 -17.44 -2.07
CA VAL A 106 5.72 -16.01 -2.32
C VAL A 106 6.43 -15.65 -3.62
N HIS A 107 5.66 -15.33 -4.66
CA HIS A 107 6.20 -15.12 -6.01
C HIS A 107 6.52 -13.65 -6.30
N ALA A 108 5.74 -12.72 -5.75
CA ALA A 108 5.97 -11.29 -5.94
C ALA A 108 5.58 -10.48 -4.70
N ILE A 109 6.31 -9.38 -4.47
CA ILE A 109 6.03 -8.42 -3.40
C ILE A 109 6.22 -7.01 -3.95
N THR A 110 5.30 -6.12 -3.62
CA THR A 110 5.47 -4.66 -3.74
C THR A 110 4.90 -3.99 -2.49
N ASP A 111 5.06 -2.67 -2.36
CA ASP A 111 4.40 -1.86 -1.35
C ASP A 111 3.30 -0.99 -1.96
N VAL A 112 2.17 -0.85 -1.26
CA VAL A 112 1.08 0.04 -1.69
C VAL A 112 1.37 1.44 -1.18
N THR A 113 1.73 2.32 -2.11
CA THR A 113 2.10 3.70 -1.78
C THR A 113 1.24 4.75 -2.51
N GLY A 114 1.85 5.78 -3.10
CA GLY A 114 1.18 6.97 -3.63
C GLY A 114 0.21 6.71 -4.78
N PHE A 115 0.37 5.60 -5.51
CA PHE A 115 -0.53 5.21 -6.60
C PHE A 115 -1.80 4.48 -6.14
N GLY A 116 -1.95 4.21 -4.84
CA GLY A 116 -3.08 3.46 -4.31
C GLY A 116 -3.02 1.97 -4.68
N LEU A 117 -3.96 1.20 -4.13
CA LEU A 117 -3.99 -0.25 -4.32
C LEU A 117 -4.16 -0.63 -5.79
N ALA A 118 -5.06 0.03 -6.51
CA ALA A 118 -5.32 -0.27 -7.91
C ALA A 118 -4.09 -0.03 -8.80
N GLY A 119 -3.38 1.08 -8.61
CA GLY A 119 -2.17 1.38 -9.38
C GLY A 119 -1.10 0.30 -9.23
N HIS A 120 -0.82 -0.09 -7.98
CA HIS A 120 0.17 -1.13 -7.67
C HIS A 120 -0.25 -2.53 -8.14
N LEU A 121 -1.54 -2.88 -8.03
CA LEU A 121 -2.06 -4.14 -8.60
C LEU A 121 -1.92 -4.17 -10.13
N ILE A 122 -2.22 -3.07 -10.80
CA ILE A 122 -2.09 -2.96 -12.26
C ILE A 122 -0.61 -3.07 -12.67
N GLU A 123 0.31 -2.43 -11.94
CA GLU A 123 1.75 -2.56 -12.21
C GLU A 123 2.22 -4.02 -12.10
N MET A 124 1.83 -4.71 -11.03
CA MET A 124 2.16 -6.14 -10.85
C MET A 124 1.55 -7.01 -11.96
N ALA A 125 0.29 -6.76 -12.30
CA ALA A 125 -0.42 -7.48 -13.36
C ALA A 125 0.26 -7.28 -14.71
N GLU A 126 0.59 -6.04 -15.08
CA GLU A 126 1.25 -5.72 -16.34
C GLU A 126 2.67 -6.27 -16.41
N GLY A 127 3.46 -6.14 -15.34
CA GLY A 127 4.81 -6.68 -15.27
C GLY A 127 4.85 -8.21 -15.41
N SER A 128 3.84 -8.89 -14.89
CA SER A 128 3.75 -10.35 -14.91
C SER A 128 2.96 -10.90 -16.13
N GLY A 129 2.36 -10.04 -16.96
CA GLY A 129 1.52 -10.46 -18.09
C GLY A 129 0.17 -11.07 -17.68
N LEU A 130 -0.39 -10.67 -16.53
CA LEU A 130 -1.58 -11.25 -15.91
C LEU A 130 -2.72 -10.21 -15.79
N VAL A 131 -3.87 -10.65 -15.28
CA VAL A 131 -4.95 -9.79 -14.79
C VAL A 131 -5.16 -10.03 -13.30
N ALA A 132 -5.26 -8.95 -12.52
CA ALA A 132 -5.67 -9.05 -11.13
C ALA A 132 -7.20 -9.11 -11.02
N GLU A 133 -7.72 -10.08 -10.29
CA GLU A 133 -9.11 -10.11 -9.82
C GLU A 133 -9.14 -9.81 -8.32
N LEU A 134 -9.94 -8.82 -7.93
CA LEU A 134 -9.95 -8.21 -6.60
C LEU A 134 -11.37 -8.32 -6.04
N GLU A 135 -11.51 -9.00 -4.90
CA GLU A 135 -12.77 -9.16 -4.17
C GLU A 135 -12.91 -7.94 -3.23
N PHE A 136 -13.68 -6.93 -3.64
CA PHE A 136 -13.64 -5.61 -2.99
C PHE A 136 -13.99 -5.68 -1.50
N ASP A 137 -14.97 -6.51 -1.14
CA ASP A 137 -15.43 -6.68 0.24
C ASP A 137 -14.40 -7.34 1.16
N GLN A 138 -13.34 -7.96 0.59
CA GLN A 138 -12.23 -8.53 1.35
C GLN A 138 -11.07 -7.55 1.52
N VAL A 139 -11.08 -6.41 0.82
CA VAL A 139 -10.03 -5.41 0.95
C VAL A 139 -10.12 -4.76 2.33
N PRO A 140 -9.06 -4.83 3.16
CA PRO A 140 -9.11 -4.20 4.47
C PRO A 140 -9.08 -2.68 4.30
N VAL A 141 -10.08 -1.99 4.84
CA VAL A 141 -10.19 -0.53 4.85
C VAL A 141 -10.47 -0.08 6.28
N ARG A 142 -9.83 1.00 6.72
CA ARG A 142 -10.15 1.61 8.03
C ARG A 142 -11.60 2.08 8.06
N GLU A 143 -12.35 1.67 9.08
CA GLU A 143 -13.75 2.12 9.27
C GLU A 143 -13.84 3.64 9.36
N GLU A 144 -12.85 4.27 10.00
CA GLU A 144 -12.77 5.73 10.09
C GLU A 144 -12.63 6.37 8.69
N ALA A 145 -11.87 5.74 7.79
CA ALA A 145 -11.73 6.24 6.42
C ALA A 145 -13.05 6.17 5.66
N LEU A 146 -13.82 5.07 5.79
CA LEU A 146 -15.16 4.96 5.20
C LEU A 146 -16.10 6.06 5.70
N HIS A 147 -16.05 6.33 7.01
CA HIS A 147 -16.83 7.39 7.63
C HIS A 147 -16.52 8.79 7.04
N TYR A 148 -15.24 9.13 6.86
CA TYR A 148 -14.87 10.43 6.29
C TYR A 148 -15.03 10.51 4.78
N LEU A 149 -14.91 9.39 4.07
CA LEU A 149 -15.24 9.32 2.66
C LEU A 149 -16.71 9.68 2.42
N ALA A 150 -17.62 9.17 3.26
CA ALA A 150 -19.04 9.53 3.23
C ALA A 150 -19.30 11.02 3.51
N LYS A 151 -18.39 11.70 4.23
CA LYS A 151 -18.39 13.16 4.44
C LYS A 151 -17.69 13.94 3.32
N GLY A 152 -17.29 13.26 2.23
CA GLY A 152 -16.63 13.87 1.07
C GLY A 152 -15.14 14.18 1.26
N ALA A 153 -14.48 13.62 2.28
CA ALA A 153 -13.05 13.76 2.47
C ALA A 153 -12.29 12.74 1.61
N TYR A 154 -11.83 13.18 0.43
CA TYR A 154 -11.01 12.38 -0.47
C TYR A 154 -9.85 13.25 -0.99
N PRO A 155 -8.64 12.69 -1.15
CA PRO A 155 -7.50 13.43 -1.66
C PRO A 155 -7.59 13.64 -3.17
N ASP A 156 -7.14 14.80 -3.66
CA ASP A 156 -7.04 15.06 -5.11
C ASP A 156 -6.14 14.04 -5.84
N GLY A 157 -5.19 13.46 -5.10
CA GLY A 157 -4.34 12.38 -5.58
C GLY A 157 -5.13 11.16 -6.06
N ALA A 158 -6.27 10.85 -5.43
CA ALA A 158 -7.11 9.73 -5.86
C ALA A 158 -7.69 9.92 -7.27
N PHE A 159 -8.12 11.13 -7.60
CA PHE A 159 -8.57 11.45 -8.97
C PHE A 159 -7.43 11.42 -9.98
N ARG A 160 -6.24 11.90 -9.61
CA ARG A 160 -5.06 11.82 -10.48
C ARG A 160 -4.68 10.37 -10.76
N ASN A 161 -4.67 9.54 -9.72
CA ASN A 161 -4.42 8.11 -9.83
C ASN A 161 -5.46 7.44 -10.74
N TRP A 162 -6.75 7.66 -10.48
CA TRP A 162 -7.83 7.11 -11.32
C TRP A 162 -7.72 7.57 -12.78
N LYS A 163 -7.40 8.84 -13.04
CA LYS A 163 -7.20 9.34 -14.41
C LYS A 163 -6.06 8.60 -15.12
N SER A 164 -5.02 8.18 -14.41
CA SER A 164 -3.86 7.50 -15.00
C SER A 164 -4.14 6.06 -15.42
N TYR A 165 -5.02 5.34 -14.71
CA TYR A 165 -5.17 3.88 -14.92
C TYR A 165 -6.62 3.37 -14.90
N GLY A 166 -7.62 4.23 -14.67
CA GLY A 166 -9.03 3.84 -14.48
C GLY A 166 -9.63 3.12 -15.70
N GLU A 167 -9.15 3.42 -16.91
CA GLU A 167 -9.55 2.73 -18.14
C GLU A 167 -9.15 1.25 -18.17
N LYS A 168 -8.18 0.84 -17.33
CA LYS A 168 -7.73 -0.55 -17.20
C LYS A 168 -8.53 -1.33 -16.14
N ILE A 169 -9.50 -0.69 -15.49
CA ILE A 169 -10.27 -1.26 -14.37
C ILE A 169 -11.71 -1.54 -14.81
N VAL A 170 -12.19 -2.75 -14.51
CA VAL A 170 -13.59 -3.13 -14.68
C VAL A 170 -14.20 -3.40 -13.29
N GLY A 171 -15.44 -2.94 -13.06
CA GLY A 171 -16.18 -3.24 -11.83
C GLY A 171 -15.98 -2.28 -10.64
N ALA A 172 -15.35 -1.12 -10.86
CA ALA A 172 -15.13 -0.09 -9.84
C ALA A 172 -15.67 1.31 -10.26
N GLY A 173 -16.79 1.33 -11.00
CA GLY A 173 -17.36 2.57 -11.53
C GLY A 173 -18.09 3.45 -10.51
N ASP A 174 -18.41 2.93 -9.33
CA ASP A 174 -18.98 3.75 -8.26
C ASP A 174 -17.91 4.56 -7.52
N MET A 175 -18.33 5.67 -6.91
CA MET A 175 -17.44 6.61 -6.24
C MET A 175 -16.66 5.97 -5.09
N THR A 176 -17.27 5.05 -4.35
CA THR A 176 -16.65 4.44 -3.17
C THR A 176 -15.49 3.54 -3.57
N ARG A 177 -15.73 2.60 -4.50
CA ARG A 177 -14.68 1.72 -5.03
C ARG A 177 -13.57 2.53 -5.70
N MET A 178 -13.94 3.49 -6.55
CA MET A 178 -12.99 4.38 -7.22
C MET A 178 -12.06 5.10 -6.22
N MET A 179 -12.64 5.73 -5.19
CA MET A 179 -11.88 6.53 -4.22
C MET A 179 -11.00 5.67 -3.32
N ILE A 180 -11.51 4.54 -2.82
CA ILE A 180 -10.74 3.65 -1.93
C ILE A 180 -9.56 3.02 -2.66
N LEU A 181 -9.80 2.48 -3.86
CA LEU A 181 -8.77 1.79 -4.62
C LEU A 181 -7.68 2.73 -5.15
N SER A 182 -8.01 4.02 -5.30
CA SER A 182 -7.08 5.04 -5.80
C SER A 182 -6.53 5.95 -4.72
N ASP A 183 -6.95 5.79 -3.47
CA ASP A 183 -6.46 6.56 -2.34
C ASP A 183 -4.93 6.41 -2.20
N PRO A 184 -4.14 7.49 -2.29
CA PRO A 184 -2.70 7.43 -2.05
C PRO A 184 -2.40 6.98 -0.63
N GLN A 185 -1.63 5.90 -0.48
CA GLN A 185 -1.21 5.40 0.83
C GLN A 185 0.21 5.91 1.14
N THR A 186 0.37 6.82 2.10
CA THR A 186 1.74 7.11 2.59
C THR A 186 2.14 5.99 3.54
N SER A 187 3.33 5.40 3.37
CA SER A 187 3.81 4.28 4.20
C SER A 187 2.78 3.13 4.34
N GLY A 188 2.15 2.75 3.22
CA GLY A 188 1.17 1.67 3.20
C GLY A 188 1.80 0.28 3.40
N GLY A 189 0.96 -0.74 3.32
CA GLY A 189 1.38 -2.12 3.53
C GLY A 189 2.03 -2.73 2.30
N LEU A 190 2.65 -3.88 2.49
CA LEU A 190 3.02 -4.79 1.42
C LEU A 190 1.79 -5.41 0.74
N LEU A 191 1.88 -5.55 -0.59
CA LEU A 191 1.00 -6.32 -1.46
C LEU A 191 1.78 -7.54 -1.95
N VAL A 192 1.22 -8.72 -1.73
CA VAL A 192 1.95 -10.00 -1.85
C VAL A 192 1.18 -10.96 -2.74
N ALA A 193 1.87 -11.56 -3.71
CA ALA A 193 1.37 -12.65 -4.54
C ALA A 193 1.89 -14.00 -4.01
N VAL A 194 0.98 -14.91 -3.69
CA VAL A 194 1.29 -16.17 -3.01
C VAL A 194 0.67 -17.35 -3.76
N ALA A 195 1.41 -18.44 -3.91
CA ALA A 195 0.95 -19.67 -4.54
C ALA A 195 -0.41 -20.12 -4.01
N ALA A 196 -1.25 -20.63 -4.92
CA ALA A 196 -2.64 -20.98 -4.65
C ALA A 196 -2.83 -22.09 -3.60
N ASP A 197 -1.81 -22.89 -3.32
CA ASP A 197 -1.80 -23.98 -2.34
C ASP A 197 -1.18 -23.59 -0.99
N HIS A 198 -0.76 -22.32 -0.84
CA HIS A 198 -0.16 -21.81 0.38
C HIS A 198 -1.01 -20.71 1.01
N ASP A 199 -1.33 -20.89 2.29
CA ASP A 199 -1.95 -19.86 3.10
C ASP A 199 -0.86 -19.11 3.87
N LEU A 200 -1.08 -17.81 4.07
CA LEU A 200 -0.33 -17.02 5.05
C LEU A 200 -1.21 -16.78 6.27
N PRO A 201 -1.36 -17.75 7.20
CA PRO A 201 -2.20 -17.61 8.39
C PRO A 201 -1.47 -16.76 9.44
N MET A 202 -1.19 -15.51 9.08
CA MET A 202 -0.52 -14.55 9.93
C MET A 202 -1.50 -13.47 10.38
N GLU A 203 -1.27 -12.97 11.59
CA GLU A 203 -1.92 -11.77 12.08
C GLU A 203 -1.03 -10.57 11.75
N GLY A 204 -1.64 -9.46 11.35
CA GLY A 204 -0.94 -8.20 11.18
C GLY A 204 -1.82 -7.02 11.59
N PRO A 205 -1.39 -5.78 11.26
CA PRO A 205 -2.11 -4.55 11.63
C PRO A 205 -3.55 -4.47 11.10
N ALA A 206 -3.86 -5.22 10.04
CA ALA A 206 -5.20 -5.37 9.47
C ALA A 206 -6.06 -6.45 10.15
N GLY A 207 -5.53 -7.13 11.17
CA GLY A 207 -6.11 -8.36 11.72
C GLY A 207 -5.60 -9.61 11.00
N HIS A 208 -6.46 -10.64 10.91
CA HIS A 208 -6.12 -11.89 10.25
C HIS A 208 -6.01 -11.71 8.74
N TRP A 209 -4.88 -12.12 8.17
CA TRP A 209 -4.65 -11.97 6.75
C TRP A 209 -5.52 -12.94 5.96
N ARG A 210 -6.24 -12.38 4.99
CA ARG A 210 -7.07 -13.13 4.07
C ARG A 210 -6.75 -12.71 2.64
N PRO A 211 -6.91 -13.63 1.67
CA PRO A 211 -6.82 -13.25 0.28
C PRO A 211 -7.81 -12.14 -0.05
N ILE A 212 -7.33 -11.06 -0.65
CA ILE A 212 -8.15 -9.97 -1.19
C ILE A 212 -8.51 -10.22 -2.66
N GLY A 213 -7.97 -11.26 -3.27
CA GLY A 213 -8.13 -11.53 -4.69
C GLY A 213 -7.14 -12.58 -5.19
N ARG A 214 -6.98 -12.66 -6.51
CA ARG A 214 -6.00 -13.52 -7.18
C ARG A 214 -5.56 -12.99 -8.54
N PHE A 215 -4.46 -13.51 -9.07
CA PHE A 215 -4.07 -13.30 -10.46
C PHE A 215 -4.69 -14.35 -11.39
N LEU A 216 -5.05 -13.91 -12.60
CA LEU A 216 -5.66 -14.70 -13.67
C LEU A 216 -4.78 -14.68 -14.93
N ASP A 217 -4.87 -15.75 -15.72
CA ASP A 217 -4.11 -15.97 -16.96
C ASP A 217 -4.73 -15.29 -18.22
N THR A 218 -5.68 -14.38 -18.06
CA THR A 218 -6.39 -13.77 -19.21
C THR A 218 -5.84 -12.40 -19.55
N ALA A 219 -5.55 -12.14 -20.81
CA ALA A 219 -4.98 -10.86 -21.24
C ALA A 219 -5.73 -10.23 -22.43
N GLU A 220 -7.00 -9.84 -22.26
CA GLU A 220 -7.61 -8.82 -23.14
C GLU A 220 -8.46 -7.80 -22.37
N GLY A 221 -8.26 -6.51 -22.69
CA GLY A 221 -9.03 -5.36 -22.18
C GLY A 221 -8.59 -4.87 -20.80
N ALA A 222 -8.95 -5.61 -19.74
CA ALA A 222 -8.72 -5.19 -18.37
C ALA A 222 -7.33 -5.58 -17.84
N ARG A 223 -6.87 -4.89 -16.79
CA ARG A 223 -5.73 -5.31 -15.94
C ARG A 223 -6.15 -5.55 -14.50
N LEU A 224 -7.26 -4.94 -14.09
CA LEU A 224 -7.87 -5.15 -12.79
C LEU A 224 -9.38 -5.36 -12.97
N VAL A 225 -9.88 -6.48 -12.48
CA VAL A 225 -11.31 -6.78 -12.37
C VAL A 225 -11.68 -6.72 -10.90
N VAL A 226 -12.63 -5.85 -10.56
CA VAL A 226 -13.11 -5.67 -9.19
C VAL A 226 -14.49 -6.31 -9.09
N ARG A 227 -14.63 -7.29 -8.20
CA ARG A 227 -15.90 -7.94 -7.86
C ARG A 227 -16.51 -7.28 -6.62
#